data_AF-A0A7X5C3W5-F1
#
_entry.id   AF-A0A7X5C3W5-F1
#
_cell.length_a   1.000
_cell.length_b   1.000
_cell.length_c   1.000
_cell.angle_alpha   90.00
_cell.angle_beta   90.00
_cell.angle_gamma   90.00
#
_symmetry.space_group_name_H-M   'P 1'
#
loop_
_entity.id
_entity.type
_entity.pdbx_description
1 polymer ?
#
loop_
_entity_poly.entity_id
_entity_poly.type
_entity_poly.pdbx_seq_one_letter_code
_entity_poly.pdbx_strand_id
1 'polypeptide(L)'
;MSTKISRSYTVSDLKDEILYFNKHWKRSFSGSKAVYTATSDYATIKLTTVTPRGKLIPQLLLIFKKGSRVVVIDTALHIPPHATVQL
;
A
#
# COMPACT_ATOMS: atom_id res chain seq x y z
N MET A 1 21.46 -0.76 6.79
CA MET A 1 20.76 0.37 6.14
C MET A 1 19.72 -0.21 5.21
N SER A 2 18.43 0.11 5.41
CA SER A 2 17.37 -0.43 4.54
C SER A 2 17.36 0.31 3.21
N THR A 3 17.52 -0.41 2.09
CA THR A 3 17.54 0.19 0.76
C THR A 3 16.16 0.76 0.42
N LYS A 4 16.12 2.06 0.08
CA LYS A 4 14.92 2.73 -0.39
C LYS A 4 14.91 2.78 -1.91
N ILE A 5 13.87 2.21 -2.52
CA ILE A 5 13.74 2.11 -3.98
C ILE A 5 12.53 2.95 -4.41
N SER A 6 12.73 3.87 -5.35
CA SER A 6 11.62 4.62 -5.97
C SER A 6 10.93 3.75 -7.02
N ARG A 7 9.60 3.77 -7.04
CA ARG A 7 8.75 3.05 -7.99
C ARG A 7 7.86 4.02 -8.74
N SER A 8 7.65 3.74 -10.03
CA SER A 8 6.62 4.40 -10.84
C SER A 8 5.21 3.89 -10.46
N TYR A 9 4.20 4.18 -11.28
CA TYR A 9 2.89 3.56 -11.12
C TYR A 9 3.01 2.04 -11.19
N THR A 10 2.33 1.34 -10.27
CA THR A 10 2.29 -0.13 -10.24
C THR A 10 0.86 -0.61 -10.03
N VAL A 11 0.59 -1.82 -10.52
CA VAL A 11 -0.62 -2.57 -10.21
C VAL A 11 -0.18 -3.84 -9.51
N SER A 12 -0.83 -4.16 -8.40
CA SER A 12 -0.60 -5.38 -7.62
C SER A 12 -1.89 -6.15 -7.48
N ASP A 13 -1.84 -7.46 -7.70
CA ASP A 13 -2.93 -8.38 -7.41
C ASP A 13 -2.69 -8.98 -6.02
N LEU A 14 -3.60 -8.73 -5.08
CA LEU A 14 -3.48 -9.15 -3.69
C LEU A 14 -4.10 -10.53 -3.56
N LYS A 15 -3.26 -11.58 -3.53
CA LYS A 15 -3.74 -12.96 -3.34
C LYS A 15 -3.53 -13.41 -1.90
N ASP A 16 -2.32 -13.23 -1.39
CA ASP A 16 -1.89 -13.71 -0.07
C ASP A 16 -1.36 -12.57 0.82
N GLU A 17 -1.50 -11.33 0.35
CA GLU A 17 -1.01 -10.14 1.01
C GLU A 17 -2.11 -9.37 1.73
N ILE A 18 -1.79 -8.93 2.94
CA ILE A 18 -2.61 -8.00 3.73
C ILE A 18 -1.94 -6.62 3.71
N LEU A 19 -2.75 -5.59 3.47
CA LEU A 19 -2.31 -4.19 3.45
C LEU A 19 -2.76 -3.47 4.71
N TYR A 20 -1.80 -2.87 5.40
CA TYR A 20 -2.08 -2.00 6.53
C TYR A 20 -1.77 -0.55 6.18
N PHE A 21 -2.84 0.25 6.05
CA PHE A 21 -2.77 1.68 5.88
C PHE A 21 -2.59 2.34 7.26
N ASN A 22 -1.62 3.26 7.39
CA ASN A 22 -1.45 4.00 8.63
C ASN A 22 -2.54 5.10 8.80
N LYS A 23 -2.44 5.90 9.87
CA LYS A 23 -3.42 6.97 10.17
C LYS A 23 -3.43 8.14 9.16
N HIS A 24 -2.48 8.21 8.23
CA HIS A 24 -2.34 9.32 7.27
C HIS A 24 -3.07 9.05 5.95
N TRP A 25 -4.17 8.32 6.02
CA TRP A 25 -5.03 7.99 4.89
C TRP A 25 -6.46 8.40 5.16
N LYS A 26 -7.08 9.01 4.15
CA LYS A 26 -8.52 9.22 4.10
C LYS A 26 -9.11 8.24 3.09
N ARG A 27 -10.09 7.45 3.51
CA ARG A 27 -10.82 6.53 2.63
C ARG A 27 -12.08 7.19 2.09
N SER A 28 -12.36 7.00 0.81
CA SER A 28 -13.61 7.36 0.13
C SER A 28 -14.03 6.25 -0.82
N PHE A 29 -15.30 6.19 -1.20
CA PHE A 29 -15.80 5.23 -2.19
C PHE A 29 -16.23 5.95 -3.46
N SER A 30 -16.00 5.32 -4.61
CA SER A 30 -16.43 5.78 -5.93
C SER A 30 -16.92 4.57 -6.72
N GLY A 31 -18.25 4.38 -6.76
CA GLY A 31 -18.85 3.13 -7.24
C GLY A 31 -18.38 1.94 -6.40
N SER A 32 -17.92 0.88 -7.05
CA SER A 32 -17.35 -0.32 -6.42
C SER A 32 -15.89 -0.17 -5.95
N LYS A 33 -15.30 1.02 -6.11
CA LYS A 33 -13.87 1.24 -5.86
C LYS A 33 -13.68 1.93 -4.52
N ALA A 34 -12.74 1.45 -3.71
CA ALA A 34 -12.25 2.19 -2.56
C ALA A 34 -11.03 3.03 -2.97
N VAL A 35 -11.05 4.31 -2.65
CA VAL A 35 -9.95 5.25 -2.92
C VAL A 35 -9.38 5.72 -1.59
N TYR A 36 -8.10 5.45 -1.39
CA TYR A 36 -7.33 5.90 -0.25
C TYR A 36 -6.47 7.07 -0.67
N THR A 37 -6.67 8.23 -0.05
CA THR A 37 -5.93 9.46 -0.35
C THR A 37 -5.00 9.79 0.81
N ALA A 38 -3.72 9.96 0.52
CA ALA A 38 -2.70 10.32 1.49
C ALA A 38 -2.95 11.74 2.03
N THR A 39 -3.12 11.88 3.33
CA THR A 39 -3.35 13.18 3.99
C THR A 39 -2.04 13.84 4.42
N SER A 40 -0.92 13.10 4.36
CA SER A 40 0.42 13.54 4.77
C SER A 40 1.52 12.89 3.92
N ASP A 41 2.71 13.49 3.92
CA ASP A 41 3.94 12.97 3.32
C ASP A 41 4.54 11.75 4.04
N TYR A 42 3.93 11.38 5.18
CA TYR A 42 4.26 10.21 5.97
C TYR A 42 3.21 9.10 5.82
N ALA A 43 2.38 9.16 4.77
CA ALA A 43 1.43 8.10 4.46
C ALA A 43 2.19 6.83 4.07
N THR A 44 1.88 5.73 4.77
CA THR A 44 2.52 4.44 4.51
C THR A 44 1.51 3.32 4.36
N ILE A 45 1.88 2.33 3.56
CA ILE A 45 1.19 1.04 3.46
C ILE A 45 2.21 -0.03 3.81
N LYS A 46 1.91 -0.84 4.82
CA LYS A 46 2.71 -2.03 5.15
C LYS A 46 2.10 -3.23 4.45
N LEU A 47 2.89 -3.90 3.62
CA LEU A 47 2.55 -5.15 2.97
C LEU A 47 3.04 -6.31 3.86
N THR A 48 2.14 -7.19 4.24
CA THR A 48 2.46 -8.41 4.98
C THR A 48 1.97 -9.62 4.23
N THR A 49 2.77 -10.67 4.13
CA THR A 49 2.36 -11.95 3.53
C THR A 49 1.92 -12.90 4.63
N VAL A 50 0.85 -13.66 4.38
CA VAL A 50 0.41 -14.75 5.25
C VAL A 50 1.18 -16.03 4.89
N THR A 51 1.90 -16.61 5.84
CA THR A 51 2.54 -17.93 5.63
C THR A 51 1.51 -19.05 5.64
N PRO A 52 1.82 -20.26 5.11
CA PRO A 52 0.91 -21.41 5.18
C PRO A 52 0.52 -21.82 6.61
N ARG A 53 1.29 -21.41 7.62
CA ARG A 53 1.00 -21.64 9.06
C ARG A 53 0.25 -20.47 9.71
N GLY A 54 -0.28 -19.53 8.93
CA GLY A 54 -1.05 -18.38 9.41
C GLY A 54 -0.22 -17.24 10.04
N LYS A 55 1.11 -17.33 10.07
CA LYS A 55 1.97 -16.25 10.59
C LYS A 55 2.08 -15.12 9.57
N LEU A 56 1.92 -13.88 10.01
CA LEU A 56 2.13 -12.67 9.21
C LEU A 56 3.61 -12.28 9.19
N ILE A 57 4.17 -12.10 8.00
CA ILE A 57 5.54 -11.61 7.83
C ILE A 57 5.49 -10.25 7.11
N PRO A 58 5.91 -9.15 7.74
CA PRO A 58 6.04 -7.87 7.06
C PRO A 58 7.15 -7.97 6.02
N GLN A 59 6.85 -7.62 4.78
CA GLN A 59 7.83 -7.67 3.69
C GLN A 59 8.28 -6.28 3.27
N LEU A 60 7.31 -5.38 3.08
CA LEU A 60 7.57 -4.09 2.46
C LEU A 60 6.81 -2.97 3.17
N LEU A 61 7.47 -1.81 3.25
CA LEU A 61 6.86 -0.55 3.61
C LEU A 61 6.86 0.37 2.39
N LEU A 62 5.67 0.68 1.89
CA LEU A 62 5.45 1.64 0.83
C LEU A 62 5.20 3.02 1.46
N ILE A 63 5.88 4.04 0.94
CA ILE A 63 5.84 5.42 1.46
C ILE A 63 5.36 6.35 0.35
N PHE A 64 4.38 7.20 0.69
CA PHE A 64 3.65 8.04 -0.24
C PHE A 64 3.71 9.52 0.14
N LYS A 65 3.56 10.37 -0.88
CA LYS A 65 3.45 11.82 -0.70
C LYS A 65 2.00 12.22 -0.43
N LYS A 66 1.81 13.35 0.23
CA LYS A 66 0.48 13.93 0.44
C LYS A 66 -0.23 14.10 -0.90
N GLY A 67 -1.51 13.72 -0.95
CA GLY A 67 -2.33 13.76 -2.16
C GLY A 67 -2.21 12.52 -3.06
N SER A 68 -1.26 11.60 -2.83
CA SER A 68 -1.22 10.32 -3.52
C SER A 68 -2.52 9.54 -3.32
N ARG A 69 -3.02 8.93 -4.40
CA ARG A 69 -4.29 8.17 -4.40
C ARG A 69 -4.02 6.73 -4.75
N VAL A 70 -4.34 5.83 -3.83
CA VAL A 70 -4.30 4.38 -4.02
C VAL A 70 -5.73 3.93 -4.26
N VAL A 71 -5.96 3.17 -5.34
CA VAL A 71 -7.29 2.69 -5.71
C VAL A 71 -7.33 1.19 -5.56
N VAL A 72 -8.32 0.70 -4.81
CA VAL A 72 -8.60 -0.71 -4.60
C VAL A 72 -9.86 -1.06 -5.38
N ILE A 73 -9.76 -2.08 -6.23
CA ILE A 73 -10.85 -2.63 -7.02
C ILE A 73 -10.74 -4.16 -6.93
N ASP A 74 -11.69 -4.79 -6.27
CA ASP A 74 -11.63 -6.23 -5.96
C ASP A 74 -10.32 -6.61 -5.26
N THR A 75 -9.50 -7.49 -5.86
CA THR A 75 -8.16 -7.87 -5.37
C THR A 75 -7.04 -6.99 -5.91
N ALA A 76 -7.33 -6.09 -6.86
CA ALA A 76 -6.34 -5.26 -7.51
C ALA A 76 -6.10 -3.95 -6.74
N LEU A 77 -4.83 -3.59 -6.59
CA LEU A 77 -4.34 -2.35 -6.02
C LEU A 77 -3.60 -1.54 -7.08
N HIS A 78 -4.16 -0.38 -7.45
CA HIS A 78 -3.48 0.59 -8.29
C HIS A 78 -2.74 1.59 -7.41
N ILE A 79 -1.41 1.60 -7.53
CA ILE A 79 -0.51 2.33 -6.66
C ILE A 79 0.16 3.46 -7.46
N PRO A 80 0.10 4.71 -6.98
CA PRO A 80 0.81 5.82 -7.60
C PRO A 80 2.33 5.73 -7.33
N PRO A 81 3.15 6.62 -7.92
CA PRO A 81 4.57 6.69 -7.62
C PRO A 81 4.81 6.75 -6.12
N HIS A 82 5.72 5.91 -5.65
CA HIS A 82 5.97 5.69 -4.23
C HIS A 82 7.40 5.23 -4.00
N ALA A 83 7.83 5.22 -2.74
CA ALA A 83 9.09 4.59 -2.36
C ALA A 83 8.81 3.30 -1.59
N THR A 84 9.65 2.28 -1.80
CA THR A 84 9.57 1.01 -1.09
C THR A 84 10.79 0.85 -0.20
N VAL A 85 10.60 0.30 1.00
CA VAL A 85 11.66 -0.09 1.94
C VAL A 85 11.40 -1.52 2.39
N GLN A 86 12.43 -2.37 2.38
CA GLN A 86 12.35 -3.72 2.94
C GLN A 86 12.43 -3.65 4.47
N LEU A 87 11.53 -4.37 5.14
CA LEU A 87 11.41 -4.41 6.61
C LEU A 87 12.21 -5.55 7.23
#